data_AF-A0A7V6CZU7-F1
#
_entry.id   AF-A0A7V6CZU7-F1
#
_cell.length_a   1.000
_cell.length_b   1.000
_cell.length_c   1.000
_cell.angle_alpha   90.00
_cell.angle_beta   90.00
_cell.angle_gamma   90.00
#
_symmetry.space_group_name_H-M   'P 1'
#
loop_
_entity.id
_entity.type
_entity.pdbx_description
1 polymer ?
#
loop_
_entity_poly.entity_id
_entity_poly.type
_entity_poly.pdbx_seq_one_letter_code
_entity_poly.pdbx_strand_id
1 'polypeptide(L)'
;MEVKKPRIRLRDLREEADLTQEALAKKLSISRQSVIAIESGECYPSLPLTLEIARFFNVSVEDLFDWSGSKPVASKKLISKKGGKMSSIIPWSPLQEMREAIDRLMDETSFLAPVRTIFPALNVHQTDEEVVVEAHVPGYKEDELEVEIGDGVLTVSGKTEEKKEEKGKQYLHREWTSESFTRSITLPENIDENKVEATLKDGVLTITIQKRKTEKPKVKKIKVGRK
;
A
#
# COMPACT_ATOMS: atom_id res chain seq x y z
N MET A 1 -6.97 4.11 -27.38
CA MET A 1 -5.80 4.89 -27.82
C MET A 1 -4.61 4.35 -27.05
N GLU A 2 -3.59 3.81 -27.72
CA GLU A 2 -2.39 3.32 -27.04
C GLU A 2 -1.59 4.50 -26.50
N VAL A 3 -1.41 4.53 -25.19
CA VAL A 3 -0.51 5.47 -24.51
C VAL A 3 0.91 4.91 -24.67
N LYS A 4 1.75 5.59 -25.45
CA LYS A 4 3.16 5.21 -25.60
C LYS A 4 3.92 5.56 -24.31
N LYS A 5 4.51 4.55 -23.67
CA LYS A 5 5.33 4.73 -22.46
C LYS A 5 6.60 5.55 -22.78
N PRO A 6 7.03 6.46 -21.88
CA PRO A 6 8.20 7.30 -22.10
C PRO A 6 9.49 6.48 -22.00
N ARG A 7 10.46 6.70 -22.90
CA ARG A 7 11.69 5.90 -22.92
C ARG A 7 12.65 6.38 -21.84
N ILE A 8 13.43 5.49 -21.23
CA ILE A 8 14.45 5.87 -20.24
C ILE A 8 15.75 6.24 -20.95
N ARG A 9 16.37 7.36 -20.56
CA ARG A 9 17.63 7.88 -21.12
C ARG A 9 18.88 7.37 -20.40
N LEU A 10 18.82 6.17 -19.83
CA LEU A 10 19.91 5.61 -19.00
C LEU A 10 21.21 5.44 -19.80
N ARG A 11 21.11 5.07 -21.08
CA ARG A 11 22.27 4.93 -21.97
C ARG A 11 22.98 6.26 -22.17
N ASP A 12 22.24 7.31 -22.50
CA ASP A 12 22.77 8.66 -22.71
C ASP A 12 23.50 9.14 -21.44
N LEU A 13 22.85 9.04 -20.28
CA LEU A 13 23.43 9.45 -18.99
C LEU A 13 24.69 8.66 -18.64
N ARG A 14 24.71 7.36 -18.94
CA ARG A 14 25.88 6.51 -18.72
C ARG A 14 27.05 6.92 -19.63
N GLU A 15 26.77 7.21 -20.89
CA GLU A 15 27.78 7.62 -21.88
C GLU A 15 28.32 9.02 -21.59
N GLU A 16 27.47 9.96 -21.19
CA GLU A 16 27.87 11.30 -20.73
C GLU A 16 28.77 11.25 -19.49
N ALA A 17 28.57 10.26 -18.61
CA ALA A 17 29.39 10.03 -17.42
C ALA A 17 30.64 9.16 -17.70
N ASP A 18 30.90 8.77 -18.95
CA ASP A 18 32.00 7.87 -19.36
C ASP A 18 32.05 6.55 -18.56
N LEU A 19 30.87 5.96 -18.30
CA LEU A 19 30.74 4.73 -17.52
C LEU A 19 30.48 3.52 -18.41
N THR A 20 31.10 2.39 -18.06
CA THR A 20 30.72 1.09 -18.63
C THR A 20 29.44 0.58 -17.95
N GLN A 21 28.68 -0.29 -18.64
CA GLN A 21 27.48 -0.91 -18.07
C GLN A 21 27.80 -1.67 -16.76
N GLU A 22 29.00 -2.23 -16.66
CA GLU A 22 29.47 -2.97 -15.49
C GLU A 22 29.84 -2.05 -14.33
N ALA A 23 30.45 -0.90 -14.63
CA ALA A 23 30.74 0.13 -13.62
C ALA A 23 29.45 0.74 -13.03
N LEU A 24 28.45 1.00 -13.88
CA LEU A 24 27.14 1.50 -13.44
C LEU A 24 26.40 0.46 -12.58
N ALA A 25 26.39 -0.80 -13.02
CA ALA A 25 25.79 -1.92 -12.29
C ALA A 25 26.36 -2.03 -10.86
N LYS A 26 27.69 -1.94 -10.74
CA LYS A 26 28.38 -2.00 -9.44
C LYS A 26 28.02 -0.83 -8.52
N LYS A 27 27.81 0.37 -9.08
CA LYS A 27 27.43 1.56 -8.29
C LYS A 27 25.98 1.54 -7.83
N LEU A 28 25.08 0.99 -8.64
CA LEU A 28 23.65 0.85 -8.33
C LEU A 28 23.33 -0.46 -7.60
N SER A 29 24.33 -1.28 -7.25
CA SER A 29 24.16 -2.60 -6.62
C SER A 29 23.20 -3.54 -7.39
N ILE A 30 23.18 -3.44 -8.72
CA ILE A 30 22.36 -4.28 -9.61
C ILE A 30 23.22 -5.12 -10.55
N SER A 31 22.59 -6.08 -11.23
CA SER A 31 23.28 -6.89 -12.24
C SER A 31 23.54 -6.08 -13.53
N ARG A 32 24.62 -6.40 -14.25
CA ARG A 32 24.87 -5.84 -15.59
C ARG A 32 23.73 -6.13 -16.57
N GLN A 33 23.08 -7.29 -16.46
CA GLN A 33 21.91 -7.65 -17.26
C GLN A 33 20.73 -6.72 -16.99
N SER A 34 20.54 -6.29 -15.73
CA SER A 34 19.52 -5.31 -15.38
C SER A 34 19.78 -3.95 -16.03
N VAL A 35 21.04 -3.49 -16.06
CA VAL A 35 21.41 -2.24 -16.79
C VAL A 35 21.11 -2.37 -18.28
N ILE A 36 21.47 -3.49 -18.90
CA ILE A 36 21.21 -3.75 -20.33
C ILE A 36 19.70 -3.74 -20.61
N ALA A 37 18.90 -4.42 -19.80
CA ALA A 37 17.44 -4.49 -19.96
C ALA A 37 16.74 -3.13 -19.80
N ILE A 38 17.27 -2.26 -18.91
CA ILE A 38 16.77 -0.90 -18.75
C ILE A 38 17.17 -0.02 -19.94
N GLU A 39 18.40 -0.12 -20.42
CA GLU A 39 18.88 0.62 -21.60
C GLU A 39 18.19 0.20 -22.91
N SER A 40 17.81 -1.07 -23.04
CA SER A 40 17.08 -1.58 -24.21
C SER A 40 15.59 -1.23 -24.16
N GLY A 41 15.09 -0.76 -23.01
CA GLY A 41 13.67 -0.49 -22.80
C GLY A 41 12.82 -1.75 -22.64
N GLU A 42 13.44 -2.93 -22.46
CA GLU A 42 12.76 -4.19 -22.14
C GLU A 42 12.18 -4.17 -20.72
N CYS A 43 12.82 -3.43 -19.80
CA CYS A 43 12.43 -3.34 -18.40
C CYS A 43 12.40 -1.87 -17.93
N TYR A 44 11.34 -1.52 -17.18
CA TYR A 44 11.33 -0.28 -16.39
C TYR A 44 11.86 -0.58 -14.98
N PRO A 45 12.84 0.18 -14.48
CA PRO A 45 13.33 0.03 -13.13
C PRO A 45 12.23 0.34 -12.12
N SER A 46 12.32 -0.26 -10.94
CA SER A 46 11.44 0.10 -9.83
C SER A 46 11.63 1.57 -9.41
N LEU A 47 10.64 2.16 -8.74
CA LEU A 47 10.73 3.55 -8.27
C LEU A 47 11.96 3.80 -7.36
N PRO A 48 12.32 2.93 -6.40
CA PRO A 48 13.54 3.10 -5.61
C PRO A 48 14.80 3.17 -6.49
N LEU A 49 14.92 2.28 -7.48
CA LEU A 49 16.05 2.25 -8.39
C LEU A 49 16.05 3.46 -9.33
N THR A 50 14.88 3.94 -9.75
CA THR A 50 14.72 5.16 -10.55
C THR A 50 15.23 6.38 -9.80
N LEU A 51 14.86 6.51 -8.51
CA LEU A 51 15.35 7.57 -7.64
C LEU A 51 16.86 7.45 -7.39
N GLU A 52 17.38 6.24 -7.27
CA GLU A 52 18.81 5.99 -7.09
C GLU A 52 19.62 6.37 -8.33
N ILE A 53 19.12 6.02 -9.52
CA ILE A 53 19.68 6.42 -10.82
C ILE A 53 19.66 7.96 -10.95
N ALA A 54 18.52 8.59 -10.67
CA ALA A 54 18.38 10.05 -10.76
C ALA A 54 19.35 10.77 -9.81
N ARG A 55 19.48 10.30 -8.56
CA ARG A 55 20.47 10.80 -7.60
C ARG A 55 21.90 10.57 -8.06
N PHE A 56 22.18 9.40 -8.63
CA PHE A 56 23.52 9.04 -9.08
C PHE A 56 24.02 9.95 -10.20
N PHE A 57 23.15 10.26 -11.17
CA PHE A 57 23.46 11.18 -12.27
C PHE A 57 23.18 12.65 -11.95
N ASN A 58 22.68 12.96 -10.74
CA ASN A 58 22.30 14.29 -10.31
C ASN A 58 21.32 14.99 -11.28
N VAL A 59 20.33 14.24 -11.75
CA VAL A 59 19.26 14.71 -12.64
C VAL A 59 17.90 14.61 -11.95
N SER A 60 16.92 15.38 -12.41
CA SER A 60 15.54 15.18 -11.96
C SER A 60 15.00 13.84 -12.46
N VAL A 61 13.98 13.30 -11.79
CA VAL A 61 13.37 12.04 -12.23
C VAL A 61 12.74 12.23 -13.60
N GLU A 62 12.22 13.42 -13.89
CA GLU A 62 11.60 13.80 -15.15
C GLU A 62 12.62 13.76 -16.30
N ASP A 63 13.84 14.24 -16.07
CA ASP A 63 14.92 14.29 -17.08
C ASP A 63 15.51 12.90 -17.41
N LEU A 64 15.28 11.91 -16.53
CA LEU A 64 15.66 10.51 -16.77
C LEU A 64 14.82 9.86 -17.87
N PHE A 65 13.65 10.43 -18.20
CA PHE A 65 12.75 9.90 -19.21
C PHE A 65 12.63 10.85 -20.41
N ASP A 66 12.66 10.28 -21.61
CA ASP A 66 12.28 10.96 -22.84
C ASP A 66 10.77 10.84 -23.07
N TRP A 67 10.12 12.00 -22.95
CA TRP A 67 8.68 12.21 -23.14
C TRP A 67 8.31 12.57 -24.59
N SER A 68 9.25 12.50 -25.55
CA SER A 68 9.05 12.88 -26.97
C SER A 68 7.91 12.13 -27.69
N GLY A 69 7.41 11.02 -27.13
CA GLY A 69 6.27 10.25 -27.62
C GLY A 69 4.97 10.37 -26.81
N SER A 70 5.01 10.99 -25.64
CA SER A 70 3.83 11.28 -24.82
C SER A 70 3.28 12.64 -25.23
N LYS A 71 2.05 12.66 -25.77
CA LYS A 71 1.37 13.93 -26.02
C LYS A 71 1.32 14.70 -24.69
N PRO A 72 1.79 15.95 -24.60
CA PRO A 72 1.43 16.76 -23.45
C PRO A 72 -0.10 16.80 -23.41
N VAL A 73 -0.69 16.53 -22.25
CA VAL A 73 -2.13 16.74 -22.04
C VAL A 73 -2.37 18.20 -22.39
N ALA A 74 -3.12 18.44 -23.47
CA ALA A 74 -3.29 19.76 -24.04
C ALA A 74 -3.87 20.70 -22.98
N SER A 75 -3.05 21.63 -22.49
CA SER A 75 -3.51 22.76 -21.67
C SER A 75 -4.48 23.57 -22.52
N LYS A 76 -5.78 23.32 -22.34
CA LYS A 76 -6.83 23.92 -23.16
C LYS A 76 -6.87 25.41 -22.85
N LYS A 77 -6.34 26.22 -23.77
CA LYS A 77 -6.44 27.68 -23.78
C LYS A 77 -7.92 28.04 -23.91
N LEU A 78 -8.61 28.25 -22.78
CA LEU A 78 -10.03 28.63 -22.76
C LEU A 78 -10.15 30.12 -23.08
N ILE A 79 -10.35 30.41 -24.36
CA ILE A 79 -10.79 31.70 -24.88
C ILE A 79 -12.18 31.97 -24.28
N SER A 80 -12.33 33.13 -23.65
CA SER A 80 -13.55 33.57 -23.00
C SER A 80 -14.76 33.52 -23.94
N LYS A 81 -15.86 32.92 -23.49
CA LYS A 81 -17.20 33.36 -23.87
C LYS A 81 -18.05 33.55 -22.61
N LYS A 82 -18.58 34.77 -22.53
CA LYS A 82 -19.38 35.37 -21.47
C LYS A 82 -20.63 34.56 -21.13
N GLY A 83 -20.98 34.61 -19.86
CA GLY A 83 -22.38 34.69 -19.43
C GLY A 83 -22.81 33.65 -18.40
N GLY A 84 -22.56 33.93 -17.12
CA GLY A 84 -23.19 33.22 -16.00
C GLY A 84 -22.31 33.22 -14.76
N LYS A 85 -22.65 34.03 -13.75
CA LYS A 85 -21.96 34.08 -12.46
C LYS A 85 -22.10 32.72 -11.76
N MET A 86 -20.99 32.13 -11.34
CA MET A 86 -20.96 31.18 -10.22
C MET A 86 -19.76 31.54 -9.34
N SER A 87 -20.04 31.70 -8.05
CA SER A 87 -19.08 32.10 -7.03
C SER A 87 -17.95 31.07 -6.91
N SER A 88 -16.74 31.60 -6.86
CA SER A 88 -15.47 30.94 -6.61
C SER A 88 -15.52 29.96 -5.44
N ILE A 89 -15.29 28.68 -5.71
CA ILE A 89 -14.65 27.77 -4.77
C ILE A 89 -13.58 26.97 -5.55
N ILE A 90 -12.36 27.50 -5.43
CA ILE A 90 -11.02 26.94 -5.73
C ILE A 90 -10.60 26.85 -7.23
N PRO A 91 -9.48 27.48 -7.62
CA PRO A 91 -8.86 27.28 -8.94
C PRO A 91 -8.19 25.91 -9.04
N TRP A 92 -8.39 25.27 -10.20
CA TRP A 92 -7.69 24.08 -10.68
C TRP A 92 -6.16 24.21 -10.56
N SER A 93 -5.49 23.21 -9.98
CA SER A 93 -4.02 23.17 -9.86
C SER A 93 -3.42 21.94 -10.57
N PRO A 94 -2.34 22.09 -11.37
CA PRO A 94 -1.69 20.98 -12.09
C PRO A 94 -1.19 19.83 -11.22
N LEU A 95 -0.97 20.07 -9.92
CA LEU A 95 -0.58 19.05 -8.95
C LEU A 95 -1.70 18.03 -8.69
N GLN A 96 -2.96 18.40 -8.91
CA GLN A 96 -4.11 17.52 -8.69
C GLN A 96 -4.26 16.50 -9.83
N GLU A 97 -4.04 16.92 -11.08
CA GLU A 97 -3.99 16.00 -12.24
C GLU A 97 -2.83 15.00 -12.12
N MET A 98 -1.68 15.47 -11.64
CA MET A 98 -0.52 14.60 -11.37
C MET A 98 -0.84 13.58 -10.28
N ARG A 99 -1.60 13.98 -9.26
CA ARG A 99 -2.07 13.11 -8.17
C ARG A 99 -3.04 12.05 -8.68
N GLU A 100 -4.02 12.42 -9.49
CA GLU A 100 -4.98 11.50 -10.10
C GLU A 100 -4.33 10.52 -11.09
N ALA A 101 -3.27 10.94 -11.80
CA ALA A 101 -2.50 10.08 -12.68
C ALA A 101 -1.62 9.09 -11.90
N ILE A 102 -1.06 9.50 -10.76
CA ILE A 102 -0.34 8.63 -9.82
C ILE A 102 -1.31 7.62 -9.21
N ASP A 103 -2.51 8.05 -8.80
CA ASP A 103 -3.54 7.18 -8.22
C ASP A 103 -3.98 6.11 -9.23
N ARG A 104 -4.19 6.46 -10.52
CA ARG A 104 -4.47 5.48 -11.60
C ARG A 104 -3.31 4.54 -11.91
N LEU A 105 -2.06 5.02 -11.85
CA LEU A 105 -0.87 4.22 -12.10
C LEU A 105 -0.59 3.22 -10.96
N MET A 106 -0.94 3.59 -9.73
CA MET A 106 -0.93 2.70 -8.57
C MET A 106 -2.00 1.60 -8.67
N ASP A 107 -3.15 1.90 -9.27
CA ASP A 107 -4.24 0.94 -9.48
C ASP A 107 -3.90 -0.14 -10.54
N GLU A 108 -3.19 0.23 -11.63
CA GLU A 108 -2.76 -0.71 -12.70
C GLU A 108 -1.56 -1.59 -12.31
N THR A 109 -0.86 -1.30 -11.20
CA THR A 109 0.35 -2.01 -10.77
C THR A 109 0.11 -2.83 -9.50
N SER A 110 -0.91 -3.69 -9.50
CA SER A 110 -1.29 -4.59 -8.39
C SER A 110 -0.22 -5.57 -7.88
N PHE A 111 1.03 -5.51 -8.38
CA PHE A 111 2.13 -6.41 -8.01
C PHE A 111 3.26 -5.74 -7.18
N LEU A 112 3.24 -4.42 -7.00
CA LEU A 112 4.19 -3.69 -6.16
C LEU A 112 3.41 -2.87 -5.14
N ALA A 113 3.15 -3.45 -3.95
CA ALA A 113 2.53 -2.72 -2.86
C ALA A 113 3.57 -1.90 -2.08
N PRO A 114 3.56 -0.56 -2.18
CA PRO A 114 3.84 0.26 -1.03
C PRO A 114 2.64 1.17 -0.77
N VAL A 115 2.08 1.08 0.43
CA VAL A 115 0.82 1.72 0.87
C VAL A 115 -0.44 1.07 0.29
N ARG A 116 -0.59 -0.26 0.43
CA ARG A 116 -1.96 -0.75 0.67
C ARG A 116 -2.43 -0.03 1.92
N THR A 117 -3.52 0.73 1.78
CA THR A 117 -4.34 1.27 2.86
C THR A 117 -4.31 0.27 4.01
N ILE A 118 -3.81 0.67 5.20
CA ILE A 118 -3.78 -0.19 6.40
C ILE A 118 -5.23 -0.32 6.87
N PHE A 119 -6.02 -1.05 6.10
CA PHE A 119 -7.43 -1.30 6.31
C PHE A 119 -7.62 -2.81 6.54
N PRO A 120 -8.46 -3.19 7.52
CA PRO A 120 -9.03 -2.32 8.54
C PRO A 120 -7.97 -1.77 9.50
N ALA A 121 -8.28 -0.61 10.10
CA ALA A 121 -7.57 -0.13 11.27
C ALA A 121 -7.85 -1.09 12.44
N LEU A 122 -6.82 -1.43 13.21
CA LEU A 122 -6.90 -2.40 14.30
C LEU A 122 -6.44 -1.78 15.61
N ASN A 123 -7.20 -2.00 16.69
CA ASN A 123 -6.72 -1.85 18.06
C ASN A 123 -6.47 -3.24 18.64
N VAL A 124 -5.39 -3.38 19.41
CA VAL A 124 -5.08 -4.61 20.13
C VAL A 124 -4.69 -4.24 21.54
N HIS A 125 -5.39 -4.80 22.52
CA HIS A 125 -5.06 -4.63 23.91
C HIS A 125 -5.26 -5.94 24.68
N GLN A 126 -4.72 -6.00 25.89
CA GLN A 126 -4.84 -7.18 26.75
C GLN A 126 -5.07 -6.79 28.20
N THR A 127 -5.78 -7.63 28.93
CA THR A 127 -5.92 -7.58 30.39
C THR A 127 -5.18 -8.78 31.00
N ASP A 128 -5.32 -9.01 32.30
CA ASP A 128 -4.79 -10.22 32.95
C ASP A 128 -5.51 -11.49 32.48
N GLU A 129 -6.76 -11.38 32.02
CA GLU A 129 -7.64 -12.50 31.71
C GLU A 129 -7.80 -12.74 30.21
N GLU A 130 -7.68 -11.71 29.37
CA GLU A 130 -8.02 -11.80 27.95
C GLU A 130 -7.17 -10.90 27.05
N VAL A 131 -7.22 -11.18 25.74
CA VAL A 131 -6.70 -10.37 24.65
C VAL A 131 -7.89 -9.95 23.80
N VAL A 132 -7.97 -8.66 23.48
CA VAL A 132 -9.07 -8.09 22.70
C VAL A 132 -8.49 -7.40 21.45
N VAL A 133 -9.07 -7.74 20.30
CA VAL A 133 -8.74 -7.16 19.00
C VAL A 133 -9.98 -6.49 18.44
N GLU A 134 -9.89 -5.21 18.11
CA GLU A 134 -10.98 -4.44 17.49
C GLU A 134 -10.58 -4.06 16.07
N ALA A 135 -11.40 -4.40 15.09
CA ALA A 135 -11.19 -4.08 13.68
C ALA A 135 -12.30 -3.15 13.17
N HIS A 136 -11.91 -2.02 12.57
CA HIS A 136 -12.86 -1.07 11.99
C HIS A 136 -13.22 -1.49 10.56
N VAL A 137 -14.37 -2.16 10.41
CA VAL A 137 -14.86 -2.80 9.17
C VAL A 137 -16.27 -2.30 8.78
N PRO A 138 -16.48 -0.98 8.63
CA PRO A 138 -17.79 -0.46 8.27
C PRO A 138 -18.24 -0.95 6.89
N GLY A 139 -19.49 -1.36 6.79
CA GLY A 139 -20.10 -1.79 5.52
C GLY A 139 -19.96 -3.27 5.18
N TYR A 140 -19.26 -4.05 6.02
CA TYR A 140 -19.23 -5.52 5.91
C TYR A 140 -20.36 -6.14 6.73
N LYS A 141 -20.89 -7.25 6.23
CA LYS A 141 -21.78 -8.14 6.99
C LYS A 141 -20.99 -9.27 7.64
N GLU A 142 -21.61 -9.96 8.60
CA GLU A 142 -21.00 -11.10 9.30
C GLU A 142 -20.57 -12.22 8.34
N ASP A 143 -21.36 -12.48 7.29
CA ASP A 143 -21.08 -13.49 6.26
C ASP A 143 -20.00 -13.07 5.25
N GLU A 144 -19.58 -11.81 5.27
CA GLU A 144 -18.53 -11.25 4.40
C GLU A 144 -17.18 -11.15 5.13
N LEU A 145 -17.13 -11.55 6.40
CA LEU A 145 -15.97 -11.51 7.28
C LEU A 145 -15.57 -12.93 7.70
N GLU A 146 -14.26 -13.15 7.79
CA GLU A 146 -13.69 -14.41 8.21
C GLU A 146 -12.58 -14.15 9.24
N VAL A 147 -12.56 -14.94 10.29
CA VAL A 147 -11.64 -14.81 11.42
C VAL A 147 -11.04 -16.18 11.71
N GLU A 148 -9.73 -16.27 11.64
CA GLU A 148 -8.99 -17.52 11.82
C GLU A 148 -7.88 -17.34 12.84
N ILE A 149 -7.61 -18.38 13.63
CA ILE A 149 -6.42 -18.45 14.48
C ILE A 149 -5.65 -19.71 14.10
N GLY A 150 -4.38 -19.54 13.77
CA GLY A 150 -3.47 -20.65 13.45
C GLY A 150 -2.04 -20.26 13.78
N ASP A 151 -1.27 -21.20 14.34
CA ASP A 151 0.14 -21.01 14.68
C ASP A 151 0.43 -19.74 15.51
N GLY A 152 -0.48 -19.39 16.44
CA GLY A 152 -0.37 -18.18 17.26
C GLY A 152 -0.62 -16.86 16.52
N VAL A 153 -1.21 -16.92 15.32
CA VAL A 153 -1.55 -15.75 14.50
C VAL A 153 -3.06 -15.65 14.33
N LEU A 154 -3.63 -14.51 14.69
CA LEU A 154 -5.00 -14.14 14.35
C LEU A 154 -5.02 -13.50 12.96
N THR A 155 -5.83 -14.04 12.05
CA THR A 155 -6.06 -13.47 10.73
C THR A 155 -7.52 -13.04 10.61
N VAL A 156 -7.73 -11.80 10.16
CA VAL A 156 -9.04 -11.22 9.86
C VAL A 156 -9.08 -10.90 8.37
N SER A 157 -9.97 -11.54 7.65
CA SER A 157 -10.23 -11.34 6.23
C SER A 157 -11.64 -10.81 6.01
N GLY A 158 -11.80 -10.04 4.94
CA GLY A 158 -13.11 -9.58 4.51
C GLY A 158 -13.16 -9.46 3.01
N LYS A 159 -14.26 -9.91 2.41
CA LYS A 159 -14.47 -9.82 0.96
C LYS A 159 -15.90 -9.39 0.70
N THR A 160 -16.05 -8.24 0.06
CA THR A 160 -17.35 -7.82 -0.46
C THR A 160 -17.37 -8.11 -1.96
N GLU A 161 -18.51 -8.53 -2.49
CA GLU A 161 -18.66 -8.72 -3.93
C GLU A 161 -18.55 -7.36 -4.63
N GLU A 162 -17.74 -7.28 -5.69
CA GLU A 162 -17.69 -6.10 -6.54
C GLU A 162 -19.10 -5.81 -7.07
N LYS A 163 -19.74 -4.77 -6.50
CA LYS A 163 -20.89 -4.16 -7.16
C LYS A 163 -20.35 -3.53 -8.42
N LYS A 164 -20.54 -4.23 -9.56
CA LYS A 164 -20.30 -3.72 -10.91
C LYS A 164 -20.68 -2.24 -10.96
N GLU A 165 -19.77 -1.41 -11.47
CA GLU A 165 -20.05 0.01 -11.71
C GLU A 165 -21.47 0.17 -12.25
N GLU A 166 -22.31 0.88 -11.48
CA GLU A 166 -23.64 1.22 -11.94
C GLU A 166 -23.49 2.12 -13.17
N LYS A 167 -23.78 1.55 -14.34
CA LYS A 167 -23.79 2.28 -15.60
C LYS A 167 -24.72 3.48 -15.47
N GLY A 168 -24.17 4.68 -15.54
CA GLY A 168 -24.92 5.94 -15.45
C GLY A 168 -24.59 6.82 -14.25
N LYS A 169 -23.78 6.36 -13.28
CA LYS A 169 -23.26 7.21 -12.20
C LYS A 169 -21.95 7.88 -12.62
N GLN A 170 -21.94 9.20 -12.66
CA GLN A 170 -20.71 9.99 -12.74
C GLN A 170 -20.31 10.39 -11.32
N TYR A 171 -19.34 9.68 -10.74
CA TYR A 171 -18.78 10.07 -9.44
C TYR A 171 -18.04 11.40 -9.60
N LEU A 172 -18.37 12.38 -8.75
CA LEU A 172 -17.59 13.62 -8.64
C LEU A 172 -16.32 13.41 -7.80
N HIS A 173 -16.40 12.50 -6.81
CA HIS A 173 -15.31 12.06 -5.95
C HIS A 173 -15.68 10.72 -5.32
N ARG A 174 -14.70 9.80 -5.18
CA ARG A 174 -14.90 8.47 -4.58
C ARG A 174 -13.66 8.08 -3.78
N GLU A 175 -13.76 8.10 -2.47
CA GLU A 175 -12.63 7.83 -1.55
C GLU A 175 -12.60 6.39 -1.02
N TRP A 176 -13.77 5.73 -0.99
CA TRP A 176 -13.92 4.35 -0.56
C TRP A 176 -14.08 3.39 -1.76
N THR A 177 -13.21 2.38 -1.80
CA THR A 177 -13.33 1.23 -2.69
C THR A 177 -13.71 0.00 -1.88
N SER A 178 -14.54 -0.84 -2.50
CA SER A 178 -14.99 -2.12 -1.94
C SER A 178 -13.92 -3.16 -2.24
N GLU A 179 -12.81 -3.13 -1.51
CA GLU A 179 -11.69 -4.06 -1.69
C GLU A 179 -11.73 -5.19 -0.65
N SER A 180 -11.26 -6.37 -1.04
CA SER A 180 -11.01 -7.44 -0.09
C SER A 180 -9.79 -7.10 0.76
N PHE A 181 -9.84 -7.39 2.05
CA PHE A 181 -8.72 -7.17 2.95
C PHE A 181 -8.30 -8.45 3.66
N THR A 182 -7.05 -8.44 4.15
CA THR A 182 -6.53 -9.46 5.06
C THR A 182 -5.53 -8.80 6.00
N ARG A 183 -5.71 -8.99 7.30
CA ARG A 183 -4.81 -8.50 8.34
C ARG A 183 -4.47 -9.64 9.29
N SER A 184 -3.19 -9.76 9.62
CA SER A 184 -2.71 -10.77 10.56
C SER A 184 -1.98 -10.12 11.73
N ILE A 185 -2.24 -10.61 12.94
CA ILE A 185 -1.63 -10.16 14.18
C ILE A 185 -1.09 -11.37 14.93
N THR A 186 0.15 -11.30 15.38
CA THR A 186 0.72 -12.30 16.28
C THR A 186 0.15 -12.14 17.69
N LEU A 187 -0.40 -13.22 18.23
CA LEU A 187 -0.97 -13.27 19.57
C LEU A 187 0.10 -13.66 20.60
N PRO A 188 -0.10 -13.31 21.89
CA PRO A 188 0.78 -13.77 22.95
C PRO A 188 0.62 -15.29 23.19
N GLU A 189 1.68 -15.96 23.64
CA GLU A 189 1.72 -17.43 23.77
C GLU A 189 0.72 -18.03 24.78
N ASN A 190 0.20 -17.22 25.70
CA ASN A 190 -0.61 -17.68 26.82
C ASN A 190 -2.13 -17.59 26.57
N ILE A 191 -2.59 -17.76 25.32
CA ILE A 191 -4.00 -17.72 24.94
C ILE A 191 -4.64 -19.12 24.85
N ASP A 192 -5.93 -19.21 25.14
CA ASP A 192 -6.76 -20.39 24.92
C ASP A 192 -7.56 -20.22 23.63
N GLU A 193 -7.04 -20.77 22.54
CA GLU A 193 -7.63 -20.69 21.19
C GLU A 193 -9.03 -21.34 21.11
N ASN A 194 -9.42 -22.15 22.09
CA ASN A 194 -10.77 -22.73 22.15
C ASN A 194 -11.80 -21.78 22.77
N LYS A 195 -11.36 -20.67 23.35
CA LYS A 195 -12.21 -19.70 24.06
C LYS A 195 -12.10 -18.33 23.40
N VAL A 196 -12.69 -18.27 22.21
CA VAL A 196 -12.70 -17.12 21.34
C VAL A 196 -14.15 -16.70 21.11
N GLU A 197 -14.43 -15.42 21.29
CA GLU A 197 -15.72 -14.82 20.98
C GLU A 197 -15.49 -13.68 19.98
N ALA A 198 -16.37 -13.55 18.99
CA ALA A 198 -16.32 -12.49 18.00
C ALA A 198 -17.70 -11.83 17.88
N THR A 199 -17.73 -10.50 17.88
CA THR A 199 -18.97 -9.72 17.75
C THR A 199 -18.78 -8.58 16.76
N LEU A 200 -19.69 -8.41 15.82
CA LEU A 200 -19.73 -7.25 14.93
C LEU A 200 -20.82 -6.30 15.39
N LYS A 201 -20.45 -5.08 15.78
CA LYS A 201 -21.41 -4.05 16.21
C LYS A 201 -20.98 -2.68 15.70
N ASP A 202 -21.93 -1.95 15.11
CA ASP A 202 -21.74 -0.57 14.63
C ASP A 202 -20.52 -0.41 13.67
N GLY A 203 -20.21 -1.45 12.89
CA GLY A 203 -19.07 -1.47 11.97
C GLY A 203 -17.72 -1.80 12.61
N VAL A 204 -17.71 -2.24 13.87
CA VAL A 204 -16.52 -2.68 14.61
C VAL A 204 -16.63 -4.18 14.89
N LEU A 205 -15.66 -4.95 14.40
CA LEU A 205 -15.49 -6.36 14.74
C LEU A 205 -14.59 -6.47 15.97
N THR A 206 -15.13 -6.95 17.08
CA THR A 206 -14.40 -7.18 18.33
C THR A 206 -14.20 -8.68 18.52
N ILE A 207 -12.94 -9.10 18.68
CA ILE A 207 -12.52 -10.49 18.89
C ILE A 207 -11.88 -10.57 20.28
N THR A 208 -12.46 -11.37 21.16
CA THR A 208 -12.02 -11.57 22.54
C THR A 208 -11.49 -12.99 22.70
N ILE A 209 -10.25 -13.11 23.16
CA ILE A 209 -9.54 -14.39 23.32
C ILE A 209 -9.13 -14.53 24.77
N GLN A 210 -9.61 -15.56 25.45
CA GLN A 210 -9.27 -15.79 26.86
C GLN A 210 -7.83 -16.28 27.01
N LYS A 211 -7.16 -15.85 28.07
CA LYS A 211 -5.82 -16.34 28.44
C LYS A 211 -5.92 -17.66 29.19
N ARG A 212 -4.94 -18.54 28.98
CA ARG A 212 -4.78 -19.75 29.78
C ARG A 212 -4.48 -19.34 31.21
N LYS A 213 -5.24 -19.89 32.16
CA LYS A 213 -4.93 -19.76 33.59
C LYS A 213 -3.58 -20.42 33.85
N THR A 214 -2.54 -19.60 33.92
CA THR A 214 -1.22 -20.05 34.34
C THR A 214 -1.27 -20.13 35.86
N GLU A 215 -1.22 -21.34 36.44
CA GLU A 215 -1.06 -21.44 37.89
C GLU A 215 0.20 -20.67 38.29
N LYS A 216 0.06 -19.63 39.12
CA LYS A 216 1.21 -18.90 39.66
C LYS A 216 2.17 -19.94 40.24
N PRO A 217 3.47 -19.92 39.90
CA PRO A 217 4.41 -20.91 40.41
C PRO A 217 4.35 -20.89 41.94
N LYS A 218 3.99 -22.04 42.54
CA LYS A 218 3.95 -22.20 43.99
C LYS A 218 5.39 -22.15 44.52
N VAL A 219 5.88 -20.96 44.83
CA VAL A 219 7.22 -20.77 45.40
C VAL A 219 7.24 -21.39 46.80
N LYS A 220 7.86 -22.56 46.94
CA LYS A 220 8.16 -23.16 48.26
C LYS A 220 9.47 -22.58 48.77
N LYS A 221 9.44 -21.83 49.87
CA LYS A 221 10.65 -21.44 50.62
C LYS A 221 11.28 -22.68 51.23
N ILE A 222 12.50 -23.01 50.81
CA ILE A 222 13.32 -24.07 51.42
C ILE A 222 14.15 -23.45 52.54
N LYS A 223 14.05 -23.98 53.76
CA LYS A 223 14.93 -23.59 54.88
C LYS A 223 16.29 -24.26 54.71
N VAL A 224 17.36 -23.47 54.73
CA VAL A 224 18.74 -23.98 54.75
C VAL A 224 19.11 -24.32 56.20
N GLY A 225 19.44 -25.58 56.47
CA GLY A 225 19.96 -26.03 57.77
C GLY A 225 21.49 -25.94 57.82
N ARG A 226 22.05 -25.59 58.99
CA ARG A 226 23.50 -25.72 59.25
C ARG A 226 23.81 -27.15 59.72
N LYS A 227 24.88 -27.74 59.17
CA LYS A 227 25.56 -28.92 59.73
C LYS A 227 26.45 -28.50 60.89
#